data_AF-A0A6A5CHL9-F1
#
_entry.id   AF-A0A6A5CHL9-F1
#
_cell.length_a   1.000
_cell.length_b   1.000
_cell.length_c   1.000
_cell.angle_alpha   90.00
_cell.angle_beta   90.00
_cell.angle_gamma   90.00
#
_symmetry.space_group_name_H-M   'P 1'
#
loop_
_entity.id
_entity.type
_entity.pdbx_description
1 polymer ?
#
loop_
_entity_poly.entity_id
_entity_poly.type
_entity_poly.pdbx_seq_one_letter_code
_entity_poly.pdbx_strand_id
1 'polypeptide(L)'
;MRMISTIRELQKQFLDMTNMIKLYRAFIPVHLLQQLDKKNLEEEQKPKEQTISSHRTENNKKQQPIAANVSSKCSSSDLSSVSLASRSTHNTSLQKNSRNLNMFSLYLEKKNVTLLHMVLDGFSAILSKLEHPNECLHMLSDVFDQVNTTSKIAGGLLGNFENDSFTISFNSSIQNVNHQEKGTLSSKQLLERIMVLKTISILKKDQLMTLIEVLKIRIALIQQECRKCGNS
;
A
#
# COMPACT_ATOMS: atom_id res chain seq x y z
N MET A 1 -6.28 -31.97 -43.08
CA MET A 1 -6.48 -30.62 -42.50
C MET A 1 -7.12 -30.59 -41.11
N ARG A 2 -7.99 -31.54 -40.71
CA ARG A 2 -8.66 -31.51 -39.38
C ARG A 2 -7.71 -31.56 -38.15
N MET A 3 -6.56 -32.23 -38.24
CA MET A 3 -5.60 -32.26 -37.13
C MET A 3 -4.98 -30.90 -36.81
N ILE A 4 -4.71 -30.08 -37.83
CA ILE A 4 -4.06 -28.77 -37.65
C ILE A 4 -5.01 -27.78 -36.96
N SER A 5 -6.31 -27.85 -37.25
CA SER A 5 -7.32 -27.03 -36.56
C SER A 5 -7.43 -27.39 -35.09
N THR A 6 -7.44 -28.68 -34.74
CA THR A 6 -7.54 -29.13 -33.35
C THR A 6 -6.31 -28.72 -32.53
N ILE A 7 -5.11 -28.81 -33.12
CA ILE A 7 -3.88 -28.36 -32.45
C ILE A 7 -3.92 -26.85 -32.16
N ARG A 8 -4.38 -26.04 -33.12
CA ARG A 8 -4.52 -24.58 -32.93
C ARG A 8 -5.54 -24.24 -31.85
N GLU A 9 -6.65 -24.97 -31.79
CA GLU A 9 -7.67 -24.77 -30.78
C GLU A 9 -7.16 -25.12 -29.37
N LEU A 10 -6.42 -26.22 -29.24
CA LEU A 10 -5.77 -26.61 -28.00
C LEU A 10 -4.72 -25.57 -27.55
N GLN A 11 -3.90 -25.07 -28.47
CA GLN A 11 -2.92 -24.01 -28.16
C GLN A 11 -3.59 -22.74 -27.66
N LYS A 12 -4.73 -22.36 -28.26
CA LYS A 12 -5.52 -21.20 -27.81
C LYS A 12 -6.05 -21.43 -26.39
N GLN A 13 -6.61 -22.60 -26.10
CA GLN A 13 -7.09 -22.94 -24.75
C GLN A 13 -5.97 -22.90 -23.70
N PHE A 14 -4.79 -23.43 -24.02
CA PHE A 14 -3.63 -23.35 -23.13
C PHE A 14 -3.18 -21.91 -22.87
N LEU A 15 -3.19 -21.07 -23.90
CA LEU A 15 -2.84 -19.66 -23.77
C LEU A 15 -3.84 -18.93 -22.86
N ASP A 16 -5.14 -19.17 -23.06
CA ASP A 16 -6.21 -18.57 -22.26
C ASP A 16 -6.13 -19.01 -20.78
N MET A 17 -5.89 -20.31 -20.52
CA MET A 17 -5.65 -20.82 -19.18
C MET A 17 -4.41 -20.19 -18.54
N THR A 18 -3.32 -20.05 -19.29
CA THR A 18 -2.08 -19.44 -18.78
C THR A 18 -2.30 -17.97 -18.42
N ASN A 19 -3.04 -17.24 -19.24
CA ASN A 19 -3.40 -15.84 -18.98
C ASN A 19 -4.30 -15.71 -17.75
N MET A 20 -5.28 -16.60 -17.59
CA MET A 20 -6.11 -16.67 -16.38
C MET A 20 -5.27 -16.94 -15.13
N ILE A 21 -4.34 -17.91 -15.17
CA ILE A 21 -3.44 -18.19 -14.04
C ILE A 21 -2.59 -16.97 -13.69
N LYS A 22 -2.06 -16.26 -14.69
CA LYS A 22 -1.30 -15.01 -14.48
C LYS A 22 -2.15 -13.95 -13.80
N LEU A 23 -3.39 -13.75 -14.25
CA LEU A 23 -4.34 -12.83 -13.62
C LEU A 23 -4.61 -13.24 -12.17
N TYR A 24 -4.91 -14.51 -11.89
CA TYR A 24 -5.13 -14.99 -10.53
C TYR A 24 -3.90 -14.82 -9.64
N ARG A 25 -2.68 -15.12 -10.13
CA ARG A 25 -1.44 -14.90 -9.37
C ARG A 25 -1.22 -13.41 -9.07
N ALA A 26 -1.62 -12.50 -9.95
CA ALA A 26 -1.49 -11.05 -9.70
C ALA A 26 -2.36 -10.56 -8.53
N PHE A 27 -3.44 -11.28 -8.20
CA PHE A 27 -4.29 -10.96 -7.03
C PHE A 27 -3.82 -11.61 -5.72
N ILE A 28 -2.77 -12.44 -5.75
CA ILE A 28 -2.22 -13.06 -4.55
C ILE A 28 -1.02 -12.23 -4.08
N PRO A 29 -0.99 -11.74 -2.83
CA PRO A 29 0.18 -11.06 -2.28
C PRO A 29 1.46 -11.91 -2.43
N VAL A 30 2.57 -11.27 -2.82
CA VAL A 30 3.85 -11.95 -3.14
C VAL A 30 4.35 -12.86 -2.01
N HIS A 31 4.15 -12.48 -0.75
CA HIS A 31 4.55 -13.29 0.40
C HIS A 31 3.74 -14.59 0.54
N LEU A 32 2.47 -14.61 0.11
CA LEU A 32 1.63 -15.82 0.10
C LEU A 32 1.98 -16.72 -1.08
N LEU A 33 2.30 -16.14 -2.25
CA LEU A 33 2.86 -16.88 -3.38
C LEU A 33 4.13 -17.63 -2.97
N GLN A 34 5.06 -16.94 -2.30
CA GLN A 34 6.29 -17.54 -1.81
C GLN A 34 6.03 -18.67 -0.79
N GLN A 35 5.00 -18.57 0.04
CA GLN A 35 4.63 -19.65 0.96
C GLN A 35 4.02 -20.85 0.23
N LEU A 36 3.19 -20.63 -0.79
CA LEU A 36 2.63 -21.71 -1.61
C LEU A 36 3.72 -22.44 -2.41
N ASP A 37 4.64 -21.70 -3.01
CA ASP A 37 5.76 -22.27 -3.78
C ASP A 37 6.70 -23.08 -2.84
N LYS A 38 6.91 -22.63 -1.60
CA LYS A 38 7.69 -23.39 -0.59
C LYS A 38 6.99 -24.67 -0.11
N LYS A 39 5.68 -24.62 0.13
CA LYS A 39 4.92 -25.77 0.62
C LYS A 39 4.92 -26.94 -0.38
N ASN A 40 4.86 -26.65 -1.68
CA ASN A 40 4.94 -27.67 -2.72
C ASN A 40 6.30 -28.38 -2.75
N LEU A 41 7.40 -27.69 -2.40
CA LEU A 41 8.74 -28.28 -2.33
C LEU A 41 8.93 -29.21 -1.11
N GLU A 42 8.25 -28.92 0.00
CA GLU A 42 8.33 -29.74 1.22
C GLU A 42 7.48 -31.01 1.15
N GLU A 43 6.39 -31.02 0.36
CA GLU A 43 5.53 -32.21 0.19
C GLU A 43 6.16 -33.28 -0.74
N GLU A 44 7.06 -32.92 -1.65
CA GLU A 44 7.77 -33.87 -2.52
C GLU A 44 8.93 -34.60 -1.81
N GLN A 45 9.38 -34.15 -0.64
CA GLN A 45 10.53 -34.73 0.06
C GLN A 45 10.18 -35.67 1.22
N LYS A 46 8.90 -35.98 1.46
CA LYS A 46 8.55 -37.00 2.47
C LYS A 46 8.59 -38.40 1.86
N PRO A 47 9.56 -39.27 2.21
CA PRO A 47 9.47 -40.68 1.88
C PRO A 47 8.20 -41.25 2.53
N LYS A 48 7.37 -41.93 1.74
CA LYS A 48 6.22 -42.70 2.21
C LYS A 48 6.74 -43.89 3.03
N GLU A 49 7.09 -43.66 4.30
CA GLU A 49 7.32 -44.74 5.24
C GLU A 49 5.98 -45.30 5.72
N GLN A 50 5.91 -46.61 5.57
CA GLN A 50 4.74 -47.44 5.79
C GLN A 50 4.32 -47.45 7.26
N THR A 51 3.01 -47.44 7.45
CA THR A 51 2.29 -47.82 8.66
C THR A 51 2.81 -49.11 9.29
N ILE A 52 3.37 -49.00 10.51
CA ILE A 52 3.26 -50.05 11.52
C ILE A 52 2.94 -49.41 12.87
N SER A 53 1.82 -49.84 13.42
CA SER A 53 1.33 -49.61 14.78
C SER A 53 2.34 -50.06 15.84
N SER A 54 2.49 -49.29 16.93
CA SER A 54 2.43 -49.81 18.32
C SER A 54 2.71 -48.72 19.38
N HIS A 55 1.78 -48.64 20.34
CA HIS A 55 1.93 -48.44 21.78
C HIS A 55 2.86 -47.36 22.40
N ARG A 56 2.26 -46.64 23.39
CA ARG A 56 2.78 -46.18 24.72
C ARG A 56 4.30 -45.89 24.81
N THR A 57 4.75 -44.79 25.41
CA THR A 57 4.77 -44.59 26.88
C THR A 57 5.22 -43.16 27.23
N GLU A 58 4.61 -42.64 28.30
CA GLU A 58 5.04 -41.67 29.34
C GLU A 58 6.27 -40.75 29.21
N ASN A 59 6.05 -39.53 29.74
CA ASN A 59 6.92 -38.72 30.59
C ASN A 59 8.40 -38.56 30.21
N ASN A 60 8.78 -37.32 29.87
CA ASN A 60 9.93 -36.71 30.55
C ASN A 60 9.92 -35.18 30.50
N LYS A 61 9.81 -34.60 31.70
CA LYS A 61 10.19 -33.21 32.01
C LYS A 61 11.68 -33.03 31.70
N LYS A 62 12.03 -32.07 30.85
CA LYS A 62 13.37 -31.47 30.86
C LYS A 62 13.24 -29.96 31.01
N GLN A 63 13.60 -29.52 32.22
CA GLN A 63 13.95 -28.16 32.59
C GLN A 63 15.06 -27.66 31.66
N GLN A 64 14.93 -26.45 31.15
CA GLN A 64 16.07 -25.67 30.64
C GLN A 64 16.26 -24.42 31.52
N PRO A 65 17.51 -24.07 31.84
CA PRO A 65 17.84 -22.97 32.73
C PRO A 65 17.70 -21.60 32.03
N ILE A 66 17.16 -20.66 32.78
CA ILE A 66 17.03 -19.24 32.43
C ILE A 66 18.43 -18.61 32.43
N ALA A 67 18.81 -18.02 31.29
CA ALA A 67 20.02 -17.24 31.14
C ALA A 67 19.97 -15.95 31.99
N ALA A 68 21.09 -15.68 32.66
CA ALA A 68 21.35 -14.52 33.46
C ALA A 68 21.43 -13.26 32.59
N ASN A 69 20.56 -12.27 32.85
CA ASN A 69 20.75 -10.91 32.38
C ASN A 69 21.45 -10.09 33.46
N VAL A 70 22.67 -9.71 33.13
CA VAL A 70 23.59 -8.85 33.87
C VAL A 70 23.01 -7.43 33.92
N SER A 71 22.80 -6.95 35.14
CA SER A 71 22.46 -5.56 35.44
C SER A 71 23.69 -4.66 35.33
N SER A 72 23.69 -3.71 34.38
CA SER A 72 24.58 -2.55 34.42
C SER A 72 23.89 -1.40 35.16
N LYS A 73 24.58 -0.95 36.21
CA LYS A 73 24.23 0.17 37.09
C LYS A 73 24.53 1.49 36.39
N CYS A 74 23.57 2.41 36.43
CA CYS A 74 23.80 3.85 36.26
C CYS A 74 23.04 4.60 37.37
N SER A 75 23.75 4.91 38.46
CA SER A 75 23.46 6.03 39.39
C SER A 75 23.62 7.35 38.63
N SER A 76 23.01 8.51 38.92
CA SER A 76 22.28 9.13 40.04
C SER A 76 21.78 10.48 39.47
N SER A 77 20.57 10.97 39.73
CA SER A 77 20.14 11.98 40.74
C SER A 77 19.01 12.81 40.05
N ASP A 78 18.04 13.50 40.63
CA ASP A 78 17.55 13.73 41.98
C ASP A 78 16.11 14.28 41.85
N LEU A 79 15.25 13.94 42.82
CA LEU A 79 14.17 14.74 43.43
C LEU A 79 13.04 15.35 42.56
N SER A 80 11.84 14.79 42.65
CA SER A 80 10.70 15.49 43.28
C SER A 80 9.50 14.57 43.50
N SER A 81 9.00 14.63 44.73
CA SER A 81 7.90 13.86 45.31
C SER A 81 6.53 14.40 44.89
N VAL A 82 5.71 13.57 44.25
CA VAL A 82 4.24 13.72 44.30
C VAL A 82 3.60 12.33 44.43
N SER A 83 2.95 12.15 45.57
CA SER A 83 2.12 11.02 45.96
C SER A 83 0.90 10.85 45.04
N LEU A 84 0.76 9.70 44.37
CA LEU A 84 -0.51 9.29 43.76
C LEU A 84 -0.70 7.76 43.85
N ALA A 85 -1.66 7.39 44.69
CA ALA A 85 -2.50 6.20 44.70
C ALA A 85 -2.02 4.94 43.95
N SER A 86 -1.77 3.88 44.72
CA SER A 86 -1.75 2.50 44.28
C SER A 86 -3.08 2.11 43.60
N ARG A 87 -3.09 2.09 42.26
CA ARG A 87 -4.08 1.33 41.50
C ARG A 87 -3.43 0.04 41.03
N SER A 88 -3.93 -1.09 41.54
CA SER A 88 -3.60 -2.42 41.05
C SER A 88 -4.03 -2.53 39.59
N THR A 89 -3.07 -2.36 38.68
CA THR A 89 -3.24 -2.74 37.28
C THR A 89 -3.24 -4.25 37.20
N HIS A 90 -4.45 -4.83 37.19
CA HIS A 90 -4.68 -6.19 36.75
C HIS A 90 -4.09 -6.33 35.34
N ASN A 91 -2.94 -7.01 35.24
CA ASN A 91 -2.41 -7.52 33.99
C ASN A 91 -3.36 -8.62 33.50
N THR A 92 -4.45 -8.23 32.84
CA THR A 92 -5.18 -9.14 31.97
C THR A 92 -4.26 -9.43 30.80
N SER A 93 -3.56 -10.56 30.88
CA SER A 93 -2.84 -11.13 29.76
C SER A 93 -3.75 -11.09 28.53
N LEU A 94 -3.35 -10.28 27.55
CA LEU A 94 -3.90 -10.26 26.22
C LEU A 94 -3.70 -11.68 25.67
N GLN A 95 -4.69 -12.54 25.85
CA GLN A 95 -4.82 -13.78 25.10
C GLN A 95 -4.80 -13.36 23.63
N LYS A 96 -3.65 -13.61 23.00
CA LYS A 96 -3.46 -13.69 21.57
C LYS A 96 -4.41 -14.75 21.04
N ASN A 97 -5.67 -14.37 20.89
CA ASN A 97 -6.61 -15.06 20.04
C ASN A 97 -6.10 -14.86 18.61
N SER A 98 -5.20 -15.74 18.17
CA SER A 98 -4.87 -15.95 16.77
C SER A 98 -6.06 -16.60 16.05
N ARG A 99 -7.24 -16.00 16.19
CA ARG A 99 -8.43 -16.35 15.43
C ARG A 99 -8.07 -16.14 13.98
N ASN A 100 -7.89 -17.24 13.25
CA ASN A 100 -7.97 -17.38 11.81
C ASN A 100 -8.16 -16.04 11.08
N LEU A 101 -7.07 -15.27 10.98
CA LEU A 101 -7.01 -14.14 10.06
C LEU A 101 -7.08 -14.80 8.70
N ASN A 102 -8.24 -14.70 8.09
CA ASN A 102 -8.50 -15.29 6.79
C ASN A 102 -7.54 -14.59 5.81
N MET A 103 -6.38 -15.19 5.54
CA MET A 103 -5.33 -14.58 4.71
C MET A 103 -5.81 -14.30 3.27
N PHE A 104 -6.95 -14.90 2.90
CA PHE A 104 -7.64 -14.72 1.63
C PHE A 104 -8.90 -13.86 1.73
N SER A 105 -9.28 -13.34 2.91
CA SER A 105 -10.29 -12.29 2.92
C SER A 105 -9.65 -11.09 2.24
N LEU A 106 -10.11 -10.79 1.03
CA LEU A 106 -9.74 -9.58 0.27
C LEU A 106 -10.15 -8.27 1.01
N TYR A 107 -10.62 -8.39 2.26
CA TYR A 107 -11.18 -7.35 3.11
C TYR A 107 -12.15 -6.45 2.35
N LEU A 108 -12.98 -7.03 1.47
CA LEU A 108 -14.01 -6.33 0.69
C LEU A 108 -15.11 -5.81 1.62
N GLU A 109 -14.75 -4.79 2.39
CA GLU A 109 -15.62 -4.15 3.34
C GLU A 109 -16.20 -2.87 2.73
N LYS A 110 -17.42 -2.58 3.15
CA LYS A 110 -18.12 -1.36 2.77
C LYS A 110 -17.48 -0.21 3.54
N LYS A 111 -16.88 0.74 2.83
CA LYS A 111 -16.18 1.89 3.42
C LYS A 111 -16.58 3.18 2.74
N ASN A 112 -16.73 4.23 3.54
CA ASN A 112 -16.79 5.59 3.02
C ASN A 112 -15.37 6.06 2.72
N VAL A 113 -15.10 6.40 1.48
CA VAL A 113 -13.79 6.84 1.00
C VAL A 113 -13.93 8.27 0.52
N THR A 114 -12.95 9.10 0.85
CA THR A 114 -12.80 10.42 0.21
C THR A 114 -11.76 10.28 -0.88
N LEU A 115 -12.13 10.62 -2.11
CA LEU A 115 -11.24 10.70 -3.25
C LEU A 115 -10.98 12.17 -3.56
N LEU A 116 -9.70 12.51 -3.66
CA LEU A 116 -9.21 13.76 -4.23
C LEU A 116 -8.74 13.43 -5.64
N HIS A 117 -9.33 14.10 -6.61
CA HIS A 117 -8.96 13.97 -8.02
C HIS A 117 -8.41 15.30 -8.52
N MET A 118 -7.18 15.31 -8.99
CA MET A 118 -6.49 16.49 -9.49
C MET A 118 -6.21 16.32 -10.98
N VAL A 119 -6.64 17.29 -11.79
CA VAL A 119 -6.47 17.28 -13.26
C VAL A 119 -5.54 18.42 -13.67
N LEU A 120 -4.59 18.12 -14.55
CA LEU A 120 -3.66 19.04 -15.19
C LEU A 120 -4.18 19.44 -16.58
N ASP A 121 -5.08 20.42 -16.66
CA ASP A 121 -5.60 20.87 -17.95
C ASP A 121 -4.54 21.62 -18.75
N GLY A 122 -4.48 21.31 -20.04
CA GLY A 122 -3.51 21.92 -20.94
C GLY A 122 -2.13 21.26 -20.90
N PHE A 123 -1.91 20.25 -20.05
CA PHE A 123 -0.65 19.51 -19.99
C PHE A 123 -0.31 18.83 -21.33
N SER A 124 -1.28 18.16 -21.95
CA SER A 124 -1.15 17.62 -23.31
C SER A 124 -0.74 18.68 -24.35
N ALA A 125 -1.24 19.91 -24.26
CA ALA A 125 -0.85 21.00 -25.16
C ALA A 125 0.59 21.47 -24.91
N ILE A 126 1.01 21.49 -23.64
CA ILE A 126 2.38 21.83 -23.24
C ILE A 126 3.37 20.78 -23.77
N LEU A 127 3.03 19.49 -23.65
CA LEU A 127 3.82 18.38 -24.21
C LEU A 127 4.04 18.54 -25.72
N SER A 128 3.02 18.95 -26.46
CA SER A 128 3.13 19.14 -27.91
C SER A 128 3.99 20.35 -28.34
N LYS A 129 4.19 21.32 -27.45
CA LYS A 129 4.90 22.57 -27.74
C LYS A 129 6.33 22.61 -27.20
N LEU A 130 6.67 21.72 -26.28
CA LEU A 130 8.01 21.63 -25.70
C LEU A 130 8.97 20.96 -26.68
N GLU A 131 9.98 21.70 -27.13
CA GLU A 131 11.08 21.15 -27.92
C GLU A 131 11.95 20.19 -27.10
N HIS A 132 12.03 20.41 -25.78
CA HIS A 132 12.93 19.70 -24.88
C HIS A 132 12.14 18.83 -23.88
N PRO A 133 12.01 17.50 -24.11
CA PRO A 133 11.18 16.62 -23.27
C PRO A 133 11.66 16.53 -21.81
N ASN A 134 12.96 16.74 -21.57
CA ASN A 134 13.54 16.74 -20.23
C ASN A 134 12.95 17.83 -19.33
N GLU A 135 12.59 19.00 -19.89
CA GLU A 135 11.99 20.07 -19.11
C GLU A 135 10.59 19.70 -18.63
N CYS A 136 9.82 19.02 -19.49
CA CYS A 136 8.52 18.49 -19.11
C CYS A 136 8.65 17.44 -18.00
N LEU A 137 9.64 16.55 -18.12
CA LEU A 137 9.90 15.53 -17.11
C LEU A 137 10.26 16.15 -15.76
N HIS A 138 11.13 17.17 -15.74
CA HIS A 138 11.45 17.90 -14.52
C HIS A 138 10.21 18.57 -13.89
N MET A 139 9.42 19.28 -14.70
CA MET A 139 8.17 19.90 -14.21
C MET A 139 7.21 18.86 -13.63
N LEU A 140 7.02 17.72 -14.33
CA LEU A 140 6.14 16.65 -13.85
C LEU A 140 6.69 15.99 -12.59
N SER A 141 8.02 15.86 -12.48
CA SER A 141 8.69 15.32 -11.29
C SER A 141 8.46 16.22 -10.08
N ASP A 142 8.61 17.54 -10.24
CA ASP A 142 8.34 18.52 -9.18
C ASP A 142 6.87 18.45 -8.73
N VAL A 143 5.92 18.38 -9.67
CA VAL A 143 4.49 18.22 -9.35
C VAL A 143 4.23 16.90 -8.64
N PHE A 144 4.78 15.80 -9.14
CA PHE A 144 4.62 14.47 -8.55
C PHE A 144 5.17 14.41 -7.12
N ASP A 145 6.32 15.02 -6.87
CA ASP A 145 6.90 15.10 -5.54
C ASP A 145 5.98 15.86 -4.58
N GLN A 146 5.39 16.98 -4.99
CA GLN A 146 4.42 17.70 -4.15
C GLN A 146 3.16 16.88 -3.87
N VAL A 147 2.62 16.19 -4.88
CA VAL A 147 1.45 15.30 -4.75
C VAL A 147 1.79 14.16 -3.78
N ASN A 148 2.92 13.49 -3.97
CA ASN A 148 3.38 12.36 -3.17
C ASN A 148 3.66 12.76 -1.72
N THR A 149 4.38 13.85 -1.49
CA THR A 149 4.62 14.40 -0.14
C THR A 149 3.31 14.75 0.55
N THR A 150 2.39 15.43 -0.13
CA THR A 150 1.08 15.81 0.45
C THR A 150 0.24 14.58 0.79
N SER A 151 0.20 13.60 -0.10
CA SER A 151 -0.49 12.32 0.12
C SER A 151 0.07 11.59 1.35
N LYS A 152 1.40 11.45 1.45
CA LYS A 152 2.05 10.77 2.58
C LYS A 152 1.79 11.46 3.91
N ILE A 153 1.93 12.78 3.97
CA ILE A 153 1.69 13.56 5.20
C ILE A 153 0.25 13.38 5.70
N ALA A 154 -0.72 13.39 4.78
CA ALA A 154 -2.13 13.27 5.13
C ALA A 154 -2.59 11.82 5.35
N GLY A 155 -1.74 10.83 5.08
CA GLY A 155 -2.09 9.40 5.11
C GLY A 155 -3.06 9.02 3.99
N GLY A 156 -2.98 9.69 2.84
CA GLY A 156 -3.66 9.31 1.62
C GLY A 156 -2.84 8.31 0.81
N LEU A 157 -3.53 7.43 0.09
CA LEU A 157 -2.94 6.52 -0.88
C LEU A 157 -2.99 7.18 -2.26
N LEU A 158 -1.81 7.50 -2.79
CA LEU A 158 -1.64 8.03 -4.14
C LEU A 158 -1.84 6.90 -5.16
N GLY A 159 -2.80 7.08 -6.06
CA GLY A 159 -3.03 6.22 -7.21
C GLY A 159 -2.10 6.53 -8.38
N ASN A 160 -2.32 5.83 -9.49
CA ASN A 160 -1.55 6.04 -10.71
C ASN A 160 -1.81 7.41 -11.34
N PHE A 161 -0.84 7.89 -12.10
CA PHE A 161 -1.03 9.03 -12.99
C PHE A 161 -1.63 8.54 -14.32
N GLU A 162 -2.88 8.93 -14.57
CA GLU A 162 -3.63 8.50 -15.75
C GLU A 162 -4.41 9.70 -16.31
N ASN A 163 -4.45 9.86 -17.63
CA ASN A 163 -5.20 10.93 -18.30
C ASN A 163 -4.93 12.34 -17.74
N ASP A 164 -3.64 12.70 -17.61
CA ASP A 164 -3.21 13.99 -17.07
C ASP A 164 -3.75 14.28 -15.65
N SER A 165 -4.02 13.22 -14.88
CA SER A 165 -4.66 13.34 -13.57
C SER A 165 -4.03 12.47 -12.49
N PHE A 166 -4.10 12.95 -11.26
CA PHE A 166 -3.75 12.23 -10.05
C PHE A 166 -4.99 11.92 -9.24
N THR A 167 -5.02 10.77 -8.60
CA THR A 167 -6.06 10.40 -7.64
C THR A 167 -5.42 10.07 -6.31
N ILE A 168 -5.88 10.71 -5.23
CA ILE A 168 -5.49 10.38 -3.85
C ILE A 168 -6.73 9.85 -3.15
N SER A 169 -6.61 8.68 -2.52
CA SER A 169 -7.69 8.06 -1.77
C SER A 169 -7.42 8.08 -0.27
N PHE A 170 -8.43 8.49 0.50
CA PHE A 170 -8.39 8.51 1.96
C PHE A 170 -9.40 7.51 2.51
N ASN A 171 -9.01 6.79 3.57
CA ASN A 171 -9.81 5.71 4.18
C ASN A 171 -9.95 4.44 3.30
N SER A 172 -9.13 4.27 2.27
CA SER A 172 -9.10 3.07 1.42
C SER A 172 -8.41 1.90 2.12
N SER A 173 -7.15 2.07 2.54
CA SER A 173 -6.35 1.01 3.18
C SER A 173 -6.45 1.00 4.70
N ILE A 174 -6.35 2.18 5.33
CA ILE A 174 -6.33 2.33 6.79
C ILE A 174 -7.57 3.10 7.23
N GLN A 175 -8.28 2.59 8.25
CA GLN A 175 -9.47 3.24 8.78
C GLN A 175 -9.12 4.58 9.43
N ASN A 176 -9.72 5.66 8.93
CA ASN A 176 -9.40 7.03 9.30
C ASN A 176 -10.70 7.81 9.47
N VAL A 177 -11.09 8.08 10.71
CA VAL A 177 -12.37 8.73 11.05
C VAL A 177 -12.52 10.13 10.45
N ASN A 178 -11.43 10.87 10.27
CA ASN A 178 -11.45 12.24 9.77
C ASN A 178 -10.98 12.34 8.30
N HIS A 179 -11.29 11.33 7.49
CA HIS A 179 -10.80 11.25 6.11
C HIS A 179 -11.29 12.38 5.20
N GLN A 180 -12.49 12.93 5.47
CA GLN A 180 -13.05 14.06 4.70
C GLN A 180 -12.26 15.35 4.95
N GLU A 181 -12.03 15.68 6.23
CA GLU A 181 -11.24 16.85 6.63
C GLU A 181 -9.82 16.77 6.07
N LYS A 182 -9.19 15.59 6.15
CA LYS A 182 -7.88 15.34 5.55
C LYS A 182 -7.89 15.57 4.04
N GLY A 183 -8.90 15.07 3.32
CA GLY A 183 -9.06 15.32 1.89
C GLY A 183 -9.12 16.82 1.55
N THR A 184 -9.93 17.58 2.29
CA THR A 184 -10.07 19.04 2.13
C THR A 184 -8.80 19.81 2.46
N LEU A 185 -8.12 19.46 3.55
CA LEU A 185 -6.85 20.09 3.93
C LEU A 185 -5.76 19.76 2.89
N SER A 186 -5.67 18.51 2.44
CA SER A 186 -4.75 18.10 1.40
C SER A 186 -5.00 18.80 0.08
N SER A 187 -6.26 18.99 -0.34
CA SER A 187 -6.56 19.71 -1.58
C SER A 187 -6.10 21.16 -1.52
N LYS A 188 -6.30 21.82 -0.38
CA LYS A 188 -5.85 23.20 -0.17
C LYS A 188 -4.32 23.28 -0.19
N GLN A 189 -3.64 22.45 0.59
CA GLN A 189 -2.18 22.43 0.66
C GLN A 189 -1.54 22.11 -0.70
N LEU A 190 -2.12 21.17 -1.44
CA LEU A 190 -1.63 20.78 -2.75
C LEU A 190 -1.76 21.93 -3.75
N LEU A 191 -2.91 22.61 -3.76
CA LEU A 191 -3.13 23.78 -4.60
C LEU A 191 -2.11 24.88 -4.29
N GLU A 192 -1.92 25.22 -3.01
CA GLU A 192 -0.95 26.23 -2.57
C GLU A 192 0.48 25.88 -3.01
N ARG A 193 0.92 24.64 -2.79
CA ARG A 193 2.26 24.17 -3.17
C ARG A 193 2.49 24.23 -4.67
N ILE A 194 1.50 23.84 -5.47
CA ILE A 194 1.68 23.89 -6.93
C ILE A 194 1.64 25.33 -7.45
N MET A 195 0.88 26.24 -6.84
CA MET A 195 0.95 27.66 -7.18
C MET A 195 2.34 28.27 -6.88
N VAL A 196 2.99 27.82 -5.80
CA VAL A 196 4.38 28.18 -5.51
C VAL A 196 5.32 27.63 -6.59
N LEU A 197 5.19 26.36 -6.98
CA LEU A 197 5.97 25.79 -8.08
C LEU A 197 5.78 26.56 -9.40
N LYS A 198 4.53 26.93 -9.71
CA LYS A 198 4.20 27.74 -10.88
C LYS A 198 5.01 29.03 -10.89
N THR A 199 5.03 29.74 -9.76
CA THR A 199 5.79 30.98 -9.59
C THR A 199 7.31 30.77 -9.72
N ILE A 200 7.86 29.69 -9.16
CA ILE A 200 9.30 29.40 -9.24
C ILE A 200 9.71 29.06 -10.68
N SER A 201 8.92 28.26 -11.39
CA SER A 201 9.20 27.86 -12.77
C SER A 201 9.12 29.03 -13.74
N ILE A 202 8.19 29.95 -13.51
CA ILE A 202 8.05 31.24 -14.19
C ILE A 202 9.36 32.05 -14.12
N LEU A 203 10.00 32.12 -12.94
CA LEU A 203 11.21 32.92 -12.74
C LEU A 203 12.47 32.35 -13.43
N LYS A 204 12.48 31.07 -13.78
CA LYS A 204 13.69 30.40 -14.29
C LYS A 204 13.86 30.49 -15.80
N LYS A 205 12.78 30.62 -16.59
CA LYS A 205 12.81 30.56 -18.07
C LYS A 205 11.66 31.34 -18.72
N ASP A 206 11.99 32.38 -19.48
CA ASP A 206 11.01 33.22 -20.19
C ASP A 206 10.13 32.44 -21.19
N GLN A 207 10.66 31.44 -21.89
CA GLN A 207 9.89 30.66 -22.87
C GLN A 207 8.82 29.77 -22.21
N LEU A 208 9.06 29.36 -20.95
CA LEU A 208 8.15 28.48 -20.21
C LEU A 208 6.92 29.24 -19.68
N MET A 209 6.99 30.57 -19.61
CA MET A 209 5.92 31.45 -19.12
C MET A 209 4.60 31.21 -19.84
N THR A 210 4.62 31.30 -21.16
CA THR A 210 3.40 31.18 -22.00
C THR A 210 2.79 29.78 -21.90
N LEU A 211 3.61 28.74 -21.72
CA LEU A 211 3.16 27.36 -21.55
C LEU A 211 2.56 27.14 -20.16
N ILE A 212 3.18 27.70 -19.12
CA ILE A 212 2.72 27.60 -17.74
C ILE A 212 1.39 28.33 -17.54
N GLU A 213 1.14 29.43 -18.24
CA GLU A 213 -0.15 30.12 -18.21
C GLU A 213 -1.29 29.26 -18.73
N VAL A 214 -1.02 28.40 -19.72
CA VAL A 214 -2.00 27.45 -20.26
C VAL A 214 -2.30 26.32 -19.28
N LEU A 215 -1.34 25.96 -18.41
CA LEU A 215 -1.54 24.92 -17.38
C LEU A 215 -2.53 25.40 -16.32
N LYS A 216 -3.71 24.78 -16.30
CA LYS A 216 -4.73 24.98 -15.26
C LYS A 216 -4.85 23.73 -14.42
N ILE A 217 -4.89 23.92 -13.11
CA ILE A 217 -5.01 22.82 -12.16
C ILE A 217 -6.40 22.86 -11.57
N ARG A 218 -7.14 21.77 -11.73
CA ARG A 218 -8.45 21.60 -11.10
C ARG A 218 -8.36 20.48 -10.09
N ILE A 219 -8.94 20.70 -8.92
CA ILE A 219 -9.05 19.67 -7.88
C ILE A 219 -10.53 19.49 -7.57
N ALA A 220 -10.98 18.24 -7.59
CA ALA A 220 -12.30 17.82 -7.16
C ALA A 220 -12.17 16.88 -5.96
N LEU A 221 -13.08 17.03 -5.00
CA LEU A 221 -13.23 16.12 -3.88
C LEU A 221 -14.57 15.43 -3.97
N ILE A 222 -14.56 14.11 -3.86
CA ILE A 222 -15.78 13.32 -3.79
C ILE A 222 -15.70 12.38 -2.60
N GLN A 223 -16.80 12.29 -1.87
CA GLN A 223 -17.02 11.25 -0.90
C GLN A 223 -17.94 10.21 -1.53
N GLN A 224 -17.53 8.95 -1.49
CA GLN A 224 -18.36 7.87 -1.98
C GLN A 224 -18.27 6.66 -1.05
N GLU A 225 -19.37 5.91 -1.01
CA GLU A 225 -19.40 4.63 -0.35
C GLU A 225 -18.91 3.54 -1.32
N CYS A 226 -17.73 3.01 -1.07
CA CYS A 226 -17.16 1.91 -1.82
C CYS A 226 -17.66 0.59 -1.24
N ARG A 227 -18.38 -0.20 -2.06
CA ARG A 227 -18.88 -1.53 -1.64
C ARG A 227 -17.78 -2.58 -1.50
N LYS A 228 -16.63 -2.34 -2.11
CA LYS A 228 -15.51 -3.28 -2.26
C LYS A 228 -14.19 -2.51 -2.17
N CYS A 229 -13.82 -2.08 -0.97
CA CYS A 229 -12.44 -1.68 -0.72
C CYS A 229 -11.65 -2.94 -0.39
N GLY A 230 -10.57 -3.24 -1.10
CA GLY A 230 -9.70 -4.35 -0.76
C GLY A 230 -8.28 -3.89 -0.48
N ASN A 231 -7.42 -4.80 -0.02
CA ASN A 231 -6.00 -4.53 0.09
C ASN A 231 -5.42 -4.36 -1.33
N SER A 232 -5.19 -3.11 -1.73
CA SER A 232 -4.34 -2.70 -2.87
C SER A 232 -2.89 -2.64 -2.44
#